data_AF-A0A0L6U1G3-F1
#
_entry.id   AF-A0A0L6U1G3-F1
#
_cell.length_a   1.000
_cell.length_b   1.000
_cell.length_c   1.000
_cell.angle_alpha   90.00
_cell.angle_beta   90.00
_cell.angle_gamma   90.00
#
_symmetry.space_group_name_H-M   'P 1'
#
loop_
_entity.id
_entity.type
_entity.pdbx_description
1 polymer ?
#
loop_
_entity_poly.entity_id
_entity_poly.type
_entity_poly.pdbx_seq_one_letter_code
_entity_poly.pdbx_strand_id
1 'polypeptide(L)'
;MQYITESDLKVIEKNTFKVPRFLLGGLYKKISADSKLLFALMMDRQSYTFEDLGNESGYSLELIKYCVKELQKAGLVQINDSIISSIQLRRII
;
A
#
# COMPACT_ATOMS: atom_id res chain seq x y z
N MET A 1 17.43 -10.72 26.02
CA MET A 1 17.39 -10.74 24.54
C MET A 1 16.62 -11.99 24.12
N GLN A 2 15.47 -11.82 23.46
CA GLN A 2 14.74 -12.93 22.85
C GLN A 2 15.32 -13.16 21.45
N TYR A 3 15.68 -14.41 21.15
CA TYR A 3 16.16 -14.82 19.84
C TYR A 3 14.97 -15.24 18.98
N ILE A 4 14.96 -14.80 17.73
CA ILE A 4 13.96 -15.17 16.73
C ILE A 4 14.15 -16.67 16.42
N THR A 5 13.10 -17.47 16.57
CA THR A 5 13.13 -18.91 16.30
C THR A 5 12.66 -19.22 14.87
N GLU A 6 12.91 -20.43 14.36
CA GLU A 6 12.42 -20.87 13.04
C GLU A 6 10.89 -20.83 12.91
N SER A 7 10.18 -20.98 14.04
CA SER A 7 8.73 -20.85 14.10
C SER A 7 8.30 -19.40 13.87
N ASP A 8 9.04 -18.43 14.41
CA ASP A 8 8.79 -17.01 14.21
C ASP A 8 9.04 -16.61 12.75
N LEU A 9 10.05 -17.19 12.09
CA LEU A 9 10.33 -16.96 10.67
C LEU A 9 9.15 -17.32 9.76
N LYS A 10 8.45 -18.44 10.02
CA LYS A 10 7.26 -18.84 9.26
C LYS A 10 6.06 -17.91 9.51
N VAL A 11 5.96 -17.33 10.70
CA VAL A 11 4.92 -16.34 11.03
C VAL A 11 5.23 -15.00 10.35
N ILE A 12 6.52 -14.62 10.32
CA ILE A 12 7.00 -13.40 9.65
C ILE A 12 6.71 -13.47 8.15
N GLU A 13 6.99 -14.59 7.48
CA GLU A 13 6.69 -14.73 6.03
C GLU A 13 5.21 -14.49 5.70
N LYS A 14 4.28 -14.94 6.56
CA LYS A 14 2.83 -14.70 6.39
C LYS A 14 2.41 -13.24 6.59
N ASN A 15 3.21 -12.46 7.30
CA ASN A 15 2.95 -11.04 7.59
C ASN A 15 3.81 -10.07 6.76
N THR A 16 4.59 -10.58 5.80
CA THR A 16 5.33 -9.75 4.85
C THR A 16 4.53 -9.57 3.56
N PHE A 17 4.60 -8.37 2.98
CA PHE A 17 4.08 -8.07 1.65
C PHE A 17 5.22 -7.62 0.74
N LYS A 18 5.06 -7.84 -0.57
CA LYS A 18 6.10 -7.54 -1.57
C LYS A 18 5.90 -6.14 -2.14
N VAL A 19 6.96 -5.33 -2.12
CA VAL A 19 6.95 -4.01 -2.76
C VAL A 19 7.42 -4.13 -4.23
N PRO A 20 6.62 -3.70 -5.21
CA PRO A 20 7.02 -3.73 -6.61
C PRO A 20 8.27 -2.86 -6.89
N ARG A 21 9.27 -3.45 -7.54
CA ARG A 21 10.56 -2.77 -7.81
C ARG A 21 10.42 -1.50 -8.66
N PHE A 22 9.41 -1.42 -9.53
CA PHE A 22 9.19 -0.24 -10.36
C PHE A 22 8.90 1.02 -9.53
N LEU A 23 8.38 0.88 -8.31
CA LEU A 23 8.14 2.00 -7.39
C LEU A 23 9.44 2.64 -6.87
N LEU A 24 10.56 1.92 -6.97
CA LEU A 24 11.87 2.37 -6.50
C LEU A 24 12.66 3.13 -7.58
N GLY A 25 12.17 3.14 -8.83
CA GLY A 25 12.89 3.71 -9.98
C GLY A 25 12.04 4.59 -10.88
N GLY A 26 12.70 5.27 -11.83
CA GLY A 26 12.05 6.02 -12.90
C GLY A 26 11.09 7.12 -12.44
N LEU A 27 9.91 7.14 -13.05
CA LEU A 27 8.84 8.14 -12.84
C LEU A 27 8.29 8.14 -11.40
N TYR A 28 8.41 7.01 -10.69
CA TYR A 28 7.85 6.82 -9.35
C TYR A 28 8.85 7.10 -8.22
N LYS A 29 10.08 7.51 -8.57
CA LYS A 29 11.11 7.86 -7.59
C LYS A 29 10.67 8.97 -6.64
N LYS A 30 9.87 9.92 -7.13
CA LYS A 30 9.36 11.09 -6.39
C LYS A 30 8.23 10.76 -5.41
N ILE A 31 7.64 9.57 -5.50
CA ILE A 31 6.59 9.14 -4.56
C ILE A 31 7.20 8.91 -3.17
N SER A 32 6.51 9.34 -2.12
CA SER A 32 6.89 9.08 -0.73
C SER A 32 7.01 7.58 -0.41
N ALA A 33 7.81 7.26 0.60
CA ALA A 33 7.98 5.86 1.03
C ALA A 33 6.65 5.27 1.53
N ASP A 34 5.89 6.04 2.30
CA ASP A 34 4.60 5.64 2.85
C ASP A 34 3.59 5.32 1.74
N SER A 35 3.51 6.14 0.70
CA SER A 35 2.67 5.87 -0.47
C SER A 35 3.05 4.57 -1.18
N LYS A 36 4.34 4.26 -1.31
CA LYS A 36 4.82 3.01 -1.94
C LYS A 36 4.46 1.78 -1.11
N LEU A 37 4.60 1.88 0.21
CA LEU A 37 4.21 0.82 1.13
C LEU A 37 2.71 0.60 1.12
N LEU A 38 1.93 1.68 1.16
CA LEU A 38 0.47 1.63 1.09
C LEU A 38 -0.01 0.99 -0.23
N PHE A 39 0.59 1.35 -1.36
CA PHE A 39 0.28 0.73 -2.65
C PHE A 39 0.59 -0.77 -2.66
N ALA A 40 1.74 -1.17 -2.10
CA ALA A 40 2.12 -2.58 -2.02
C ALA A 40 1.15 -3.37 -1.11
N LEU A 41 0.70 -2.77 -0.01
CA LEU A 41 -0.33 -3.33 0.86
C LEU A 41 -1.67 -3.49 0.13
N MET A 42 -2.13 -2.46 -0.58
CA MET A 42 -3.34 -2.51 -1.42
C MET A 42 -3.28 -3.66 -2.43
N MET A 43 -2.10 -3.89 -3.01
CA MET A 43 -1.92 -4.94 -4.02
C MET A 43 -1.95 -6.35 -3.43
N ASP A 44 -1.42 -6.51 -2.22
CA ASP A 44 -1.35 -7.79 -1.53
C ASP A 44 -2.70 -8.19 -0.91
N ARG A 45 -3.35 -7.25 -0.21
CA ARG A 45 -4.57 -7.50 0.57
C ARG A 45 -5.85 -7.27 -0.21
N GLN A 46 -5.79 -6.60 -1.36
CA GLN A 46 -6.96 -6.19 -2.14
C GLN A 46 -7.96 -5.35 -1.31
N SER A 47 -7.44 -4.63 -0.32
CA SER A 47 -8.19 -3.71 0.53
C SER A 47 -8.32 -2.36 -0.16
N TYR A 48 -9.55 -1.95 -0.44
CA TYR A 48 -9.85 -0.75 -1.25
C TYR A 48 -10.59 0.35 -0.50
N THR A 49 -10.93 0.09 0.77
CA THR A 49 -11.62 0.99 1.69
C THR A 49 -10.62 1.70 2.59
N PHE A 50 -10.85 2.99 2.88
CA PHE A 50 -9.95 3.77 3.74
C PHE A 50 -9.83 3.23 5.17
N GLU A 51 -10.91 2.67 5.72
CA GLU A 51 -10.94 2.11 7.07
C GLU A 51 -10.09 0.83 7.17
N ASP A 52 -10.26 -0.09 6.22
CA ASP A 52 -9.47 -1.33 6.17
C ASP A 52 -7.98 -1.04 5.99
N LEU A 53 -7.66 -0.07 5.12
CA LEU A 53 -6.28 0.38 4.95
C LEU A 53 -5.69 0.98 6.22
N GLY A 54 -6.48 1.72 7.00
CA GLY A 54 -6.04 2.25 8.29
C GLY A 54 -5.81 1.16 9.32
N ASN A 55 -6.70 0.17 9.39
CA ASN A 55 -6.57 -0.97 10.29
C ASN A 55 -5.36 -1.84 9.95
N GLU A 56 -5.08 -2.05 8.67
CA GLU A 56 -3.95 -2.90 8.23
C GLU A 56 -2.60 -2.18 8.27
N SER A 57 -2.54 -0.91 7.87
CA SER A 57 -1.27 -0.15 7.84
C SER A 57 -0.93 0.53 9.17
N GLY A 58 -1.92 0.76 10.03
CA GLY A 58 -1.78 1.60 11.22
C GLY A 58 -1.66 3.10 10.92
N TYR A 59 -1.87 3.52 9.67
CA TYR A 59 -1.79 4.92 9.27
C TYR A 59 -3.03 5.71 9.68
N SER A 60 -2.82 7.00 9.98
CA SER A 60 -3.94 7.92 10.18
C SER A 60 -4.71 8.13 8.87
N LEU A 61 -6.01 8.36 8.99
CA LEU A 61 -6.89 8.54 7.83
C LEU A 61 -6.48 9.73 6.95
N GLU A 62 -5.88 10.76 7.55
CA GLU A 62 -5.28 11.90 6.83
C GLU A 62 -4.09 11.48 5.97
N LEU A 63 -3.19 10.66 6.53
CA LEU A 63 -2.01 10.17 5.83
C LEU A 63 -2.40 9.22 4.69
N ILE A 64 -3.40 8.37 4.89
CA ILE A 64 -3.93 7.49 3.82
C ILE A 64 -4.50 8.34 2.69
N LYS A 65 -5.28 9.38 2.99
CA LYS A 65 -5.81 10.31 1.96
C LYS A 65 -4.68 11.02 1.20
N TYR A 66 -3.64 11.44 1.89
CA TYR A 66 -2.46 12.03 1.26
C TYR A 66 -1.78 11.03 0.31
N CYS A 67 -1.52 9.82 0.80
CA CYS A 67 -0.85 8.78 0.03
C CYS A 67 -1.65 8.38 -1.21
N VAL A 68 -2.95 8.19 -1.04
CA VAL A 68 -3.86 7.84 -2.15
C VAL A 68 -3.90 8.95 -3.21
N LYS A 69 -3.90 10.24 -2.81
CA LYS A 69 -3.79 11.36 -3.75
C LYS A 69 -2.45 11.36 -4.49
N GLU A 70 -1.36 11.03 -3.82
CA GLU A 70 -0.03 10.94 -4.42
C GLU A 70 0.03 9.80 -5.45
N LEU A 71 -0.51 8.63 -5.11
CA LEU A 71 -0.63 7.47 -5.99
C LEU A 71 -1.56 7.75 -7.19
N GLN A 72 -2.64 8.51 -6.98
CA GLN A 72 -3.55 8.96 -8.04
C GLN A 72 -2.83 9.89 -9.02
N LYS A 73 -2.08 10.89 -8.51
CA LYS A 73 -1.27 11.78 -9.35
C LYS A 73 -0.21 11.03 -10.15
N ALA A 74 0.33 9.95 -9.59
CA ALA A 74 1.26 9.06 -10.29
C ALA A 74 0.57 8.12 -11.29
N GLY A 75 -0.76 8.10 -11.36
CA GLY A 75 -1.53 7.24 -12.26
C GLY A 75 -1.54 5.76 -11.87
N LEU A 76 -1.09 5.42 -10.65
CA LEU A 76 -1.07 4.05 -10.12
C LEU A 76 -2.45 3.59 -9.66
N VAL A 77 -3.26 4.56 -9.24
CA VAL A 77 -4.55 4.34 -8.59
C VAL A 77 -5.60 5.27 -9.20
N GLN A 78 -6.82 4.77 -9.36
CA GLN A 78 -7.99 5.57 -9.68
C GLN A 78 -8.97 5.55 -8.50
N ILE A 79 -9.51 6.72 -8.17
CA ILE A 79 -10.55 6.88 -7.17
C ILE A 79 -11.82 7.21 -7.95
N ASN A 80 -12.86 6.41 -7.82
CA ASN A 80 -14.15 6.72 -8.43
C ASN A 80 -14.96 7.56 -7.43
N ASP A 81 -15.14 8.85 -7.72
CA ASP A 81 -15.85 9.80 -6.85
C ASP A 81 -17.33 9.44 -6.59
N SER A 82 -17.91 8.51 -7.37
CA SER A 82 -19.28 8.03 -7.13
C SER A 82 -19.41 7.18 -5.87
N ILE A 83 -18.29 6.64 -5.36
CA ILE A 83 -18.25 5.86 -4.14
C ILE A 83 -16.89 6.13 -3.47
N ILE A 84 -16.87 7.05 -2.51
CA ILE A 84 -15.72 7.37 -1.62
C ILE A 84 -15.15 6.12 -0.89
N SER A 85 -15.73 4.93 -1.08
CA SER A 85 -15.33 3.66 -0.46
C SER A 85 -14.52 2.71 -1.35
N SER A 86 -14.18 3.03 -2.60
CA SER A 86 -13.44 2.06 -3.44
C SER A 86 -12.33 2.67 -4.28
N ILE A 87 -11.12 2.19 -4.00
CA ILE A 87 -9.90 2.47 -4.75
C ILE A 87 -9.73 1.38 -5.83
N GLN A 88 -9.53 1.76 -7.10
CA GLN A 88 -9.25 0.82 -8.18
C GLN A 88 -7.81 0.94 -8.64
N LEU A 89 -7.10 -0.19 -8.70
CA LEU A 89 -5.72 -0.24 -9.17
C LEU A 89 -5.68 -0.23 -10.69
N ARG A 90 -4.79 0.59 -11.25
CA ARG A 90 -4.58 0.64 -12.70
C ARG A 90 -3.59 -0.45 -13.08
N ARG A 91 -4.04 -1.48 -13.80
CA ARG A 91 -3.15 -2.45 -14.44
C ARG A 91 -2.29 -1.73 -15.48
N ILE A 92 -0.98 -1.66 -15.23
CA ILE A 92 0.00 -1.29 -16.25
C ILE A 92 0.34 -2.60 -16.98
N ILE A 93 -0.06 -2.70 -18.25
CA ILE A 93 0.24 -3.81 -19.18
C ILE A 93 1.60 -3.53 -19.82
#